data_AF-D0Z581-F1
#
_entry.id   AF-D0Z581-F1
#
_cell.length_a   1.000
_cell.length_b   1.000
_cell.length_c   1.000
_cell.angle_alpha   90.00
_cell.angle_beta   90.00
_cell.angle_gamma   90.00
#
_symmetry.space_group_name_H-M   'P 1'
#
loop_
_entity.id
_entity.type
_entity.pdbx_description
1 polymer ?
#
loop_
_entity_poly.entity_id
_entity_poly.type
_entity_poly.pdbx_seq_one_letter_code
_entity_poly.pdbx_strand_id
1 'polypeptide(L)'
;MYTPYRELKLMTKPLLWVLGFSLLMASNAASASGPACRARFMNPITDICWECIFPITLGSVPLIPSRHPDTPNPSLPISFCPKPPPIFMQVGLNIGYWEPYAITDVTRVPFCMVNLGFSLGGGMSQQIGGQNSYKKPGDSSSGAFYQAHWYKYPLIYWLQILQSSACMAMDNFDVGYLTELDPFWDDDELSFILNPEAILFGNPIAQLACVAEAVKTSTSFFLPIDALFWCMGSQGSAYPLTGNTGYRDTPMQSAVLMAERLNYKLHRQGIVWESLGVDGAVCVQHPMPILPKSRYRYQLSNVIPNPFNCYPYGTTTAIWESGHDNPVTGDNFGFVQWRKRNCVFL
;
A
#
# COMPACT_ATOMS: atom_id res chain seq x y z
N MET A 1 -41.68 27.19 -72.79
CA MET A 1 -42.60 26.22 -72.16
C MET A 1 -41.92 25.76 -70.88
N TYR A 2 -42.55 26.04 -69.74
CA TYR A 2 -42.01 25.86 -68.39
C TYR A 2 -41.83 24.37 -68.03
N THR A 3 -40.72 24.03 -67.37
CA THR A 3 -40.69 23.10 -66.22
C THR A 3 -39.34 23.21 -65.49
N PRO A 4 -39.33 23.55 -64.19
CA PRO A 4 -38.16 23.48 -63.32
C PRO A 4 -38.25 22.28 -62.37
N TYR A 5 -37.15 21.62 -62.03
CA TYR A 5 -36.97 21.02 -60.71
C TYR A 5 -35.48 21.00 -60.34
N ARG A 6 -35.14 21.90 -59.43
CA ARG A 6 -33.93 21.98 -58.62
C ARG A 6 -34.22 21.25 -57.30
N GLU A 7 -33.15 20.83 -56.62
CA GLU A 7 -33.08 20.42 -55.19
C GLU A 7 -33.33 18.94 -54.83
N LEU A 8 -32.24 18.26 -54.42
CA LEU A 8 -32.07 17.19 -53.40
C LEU A 8 -30.92 16.27 -53.86
N LYS A 9 -29.78 16.05 -53.20
CA LYS A 9 -29.46 16.02 -51.77
C LYS A 9 -27.97 16.38 -51.59
N LEU A 10 -27.71 17.56 -51.05
CA LEU A 10 -26.47 17.91 -50.37
C LEU A 10 -26.54 17.35 -48.93
N MET A 11 -26.60 16.02 -48.74
CA MET A 11 -26.78 15.41 -47.40
C MET A 11 -25.97 14.14 -47.13
N THR A 12 -24.99 13.78 -47.97
CA THR A 12 -24.15 12.59 -47.72
C THR A 12 -22.92 12.88 -46.87
N LYS A 13 -22.52 14.15 -46.70
CA LYS A 13 -21.33 14.53 -45.92
C LYS A 13 -21.52 14.62 -44.39
N PRO A 14 -22.67 15.02 -43.80
CA PRO A 14 -22.78 15.09 -42.35
C PRO A 14 -22.97 13.69 -41.72
N LEU A 15 -23.51 12.72 -42.49
CA LEU A 15 -23.70 11.36 -42.00
C LEU A 15 -22.37 10.63 -41.76
N LEU A 16 -21.38 10.87 -42.62
CA LEU A 16 -20.02 10.34 -42.48
C LEU A 16 -19.27 10.94 -41.27
N TRP A 17 -19.55 12.20 -40.93
CA TRP A 17 -18.97 12.85 -39.75
C TRP A 17 -19.62 12.38 -38.44
N VAL A 18 -20.94 12.14 -38.44
CA VAL A 18 -21.63 11.58 -37.26
C VAL A 18 -21.21 10.13 -37.02
N LEU A 19 -21.09 9.30 -38.06
CA LEU A 19 -20.56 7.93 -37.96
C LEU A 19 -19.09 7.88 -37.50
N GLY A 20 -18.26 8.83 -37.95
CA GLY A 20 -16.86 8.96 -37.49
C GLY A 20 -16.76 9.37 -36.01
N PHE A 21 -17.65 10.23 -35.53
CA PHE A 21 -17.68 10.67 -34.14
C PHE A 21 -18.26 9.59 -33.20
N SER A 22 -19.20 8.78 -33.68
CA SER A 22 -19.70 7.60 -32.94
C SER A 22 -18.66 6.49 -32.81
N LEU A 23 -17.74 6.34 -33.78
CA LEU A 23 -16.64 5.38 -33.70
C LEU A 23 -15.52 5.82 -32.74
N LEU A 24 -15.36 7.12 -32.51
CA LEU A 24 -14.39 7.68 -31.55
C LEU A 24 -14.89 7.62 -30.08
N MET A 25 -16.20 7.55 -29.87
CA MET A 25 -16.80 7.33 -28.53
C MET A 25 -16.97 5.85 -28.17
N ALA A 26 -16.75 4.96 -29.13
CA ALA A 26 -16.60 3.52 -28.90
C ALA A 26 -15.13 3.13 -28.75
N SER A 27 -14.33 3.97 -28.06
CA SER A 27 -13.07 3.54 -27.50
C SER A 27 -13.38 2.40 -26.53
N ASN A 28 -13.24 1.18 -27.05
CA ASN A 28 -13.23 -0.05 -26.28
C ASN A 28 -12.41 0.22 -25.01
N ALA A 29 -13.02 0.03 -23.85
CA ALA A 29 -12.26 -0.31 -22.67
C ALA A 29 -11.47 -1.57 -23.06
N ALA A 30 -10.21 -1.37 -23.44
CA ALA A 30 -9.28 -2.46 -23.67
C ALA A 30 -9.00 -3.10 -22.31
N SER A 31 -9.93 -3.93 -21.84
CA SER A 31 -9.66 -4.92 -20.81
C SER A 31 -8.89 -6.05 -21.49
N ALA A 32 -7.61 -5.80 -21.80
CA ALA A 32 -6.66 -6.87 -21.99
C ALA A 32 -6.26 -7.41 -20.61
N SER A 33 -7.23 -7.93 -19.86
CA SER A 33 -6.93 -8.83 -18.74
C SER A 33 -7.00 -10.23 -19.31
N GLY A 34 -5.87 -10.92 -19.34
CA GLY A 34 -5.93 -12.37 -19.28
C GLY A 34 -6.73 -12.76 -18.02
N PRO A 35 -7.39 -13.94 -18.00
CA PRO A 35 -8.25 -14.37 -16.89
C PRO A 35 -7.56 -14.39 -15.51
N ALA A 36 -6.25 -14.18 -15.44
CA ALA A 36 -5.45 -14.21 -14.22
C ALA A 36 -5.19 -12.84 -13.56
N CYS A 37 -5.42 -11.70 -14.22
CA CYS A 37 -5.18 -10.37 -13.64
C CYS A 37 -6.46 -9.52 -13.66
N ARG A 38 -7.33 -9.72 -12.67
CA ARG A 38 -8.51 -8.87 -12.49
C ARG A 38 -8.13 -7.63 -11.67
N ALA A 39 -7.86 -6.54 -12.38
CA ALA A 39 -7.53 -5.26 -11.78
C ALA A 39 -8.75 -4.33 -11.79
N ARG A 40 -8.89 -3.52 -10.74
CA ARG A 40 -9.90 -2.45 -10.66
C ARG A 40 -9.22 -1.21 -10.08
N PHE A 41 -9.34 -0.09 -10.79
CA PHE A 41 -8.90 1.19 -10.25
C PHE A 41 -9.67 1.51 -8.96
N MET A 42 -8.94 1.72 -7.87
CA MET A 42 -9.52 2.03 -6.58
C MET A 42 -10.13 3.44 -6.60
N ASN A 43 -11.37 3.58 -6.13
CA ASN A 43 -11.99 4.90 -6.03
C ASN A 43 -11.46 5.65 -4.80
N PRO A 44 -10.81 6.82 -4.95
CA PRO A 44 -10.25 7.59 -3.83
C PRO A 44 -11.27 8.05 -2.78
N ILE A 45 -12.56 8.07 -3.12
CA ILE A 45 -13.62 8.55 -2.23
C ILE A 45 -14.33 7.39 -1.54
N THR A 46 -14.72 6.36 -2.27
CA THR A 46 -15.59 5.28 -1.73
C THR A 46 -14.83 4.07 -1.21
N ASP A 47 -13.62 3.82 -1.72
CA ASP A 47 -12.89 2.58 -1.43
C ASP A 47 -11.82 2.81 -0.32
N ILE A 48 -11.77 4.03 0.26
CA ILE A 48 -10.87 4.45 1.33
C ILE A 48 -11.61 4.55 2.67
N CYS A 49 -11.00 4.04 3.73
CA CYS A 49 -11.53 4.19 5.08
C CYS A 49 -11.25 5.57 5.65
N TRP A 50 -12.20 6.49 5.52
CA TRP A 50 -12.05 7.83 6.09
C TRP A 50 -12.08 7.86 7.62
N GLU A 51 -12.66 6.86 8.28
CA GLU A 51 -12.57 6.72 9.75
C GLU A 51 -11.13 6.43 10.22
N CYS A 52 -10.31 5.91 9.32
CA CYS A 52 -8.95 5.47 9.61
C CYS A 52 -7.93 6.62 9.65
N ILE A 53 -8.34 7.84 9.25
CA ILE A 53 -7.58 9.09 9.45
C ILE A 53 -7.41 9.45 10.94
N PHE A 54 -8.33 8.96 11.76
CA PHE A 54 -8.42 9.28 13.18
C PHE A 54 -7.51 8.34 14.02
N PRO A 55 -7.04 8.82 15.20
CA PRO A 55 -7.33 10.13 15.78
C PRO A 55 -6.47 11.25 15.20
N ILE A 56 -7.03 12.45 15.20
CA ILE A 56 -6.31 13.69 14.92
C ILE A 56 -5.93 14.33 16.25
N THR A 57 -4.65 14.61 16.43
CA THR A 57 -4.05 15.07 17.68
C THR A 57 -3.35 16.41 17.50
N LEU A 58 -3.30 17.19 18.58
CA LEU A 58 -2.54 18.43 18.69
C LEU A 58 -1.56 18.27 19.88
N GLY A 59 -0.29 18.06 19.58
CA GLY A 59 0.66 17.51 20.54
C GLY A 59 0.14 16.19 21.11
N SER A 60 0.07 16.08 22.44
CA SER A 60 -0.40 14.87 23.12
C SER A 60 -1.92 14.80 23.27
N VAL A 61 -2.65 15.84 22.89
CA VAL A 61 -4.11 15.94 23.13
C VAL A 61 -4.86 15.48 21.88
N PRO A 62 -5.74 14.47 21.98
CA PRO A 62 -6.61 14.09 20.86
C PRO A 62 -7.72 15.12 20.68
N LEU A 63 -7.75 15.78 19.51
CA LEU A 63 -8.83 16.68 19.12
C LEU A 63 -10.06 15.88 18.69
N ILE A 64 -9.83 14.82 17.91
CA ILE A 64 -10.88 13.90 17.46
C ILE A 64 -10.44 12.49 17.85
N PRO A 65 -11.09 11.86 18.85
CA PRO A 65 -10.78 10.51 19.27
C PRO A 65 -11.22 9.50 18.20
N SER A 66 -10.65 8.30 18.25
CA SER A 66 -10.99 7.21 17.35
C SER A 66 -11.05 5.88 18.09
N ARG A 67 -11.74 4.89 17.51
CA ARG A 67 -11.70 3.50 17.98
C ARG A 67 -10.36 2.79 17.71
N HIS A 68 -9.56 3.33 16.79
CA HIS A 68 -8.29 2.75 16.37
C HIS A 68 -7.14 3.23 17.29
N PRO A 69 -6.17 2.34 17.61
CA PRO A 69 -5.10 2.68 18.52
C PRO A 69 -4.11 3.67 17.90
N ASP A 70 -3.66 4.66 18.67
CA ASP A 70 -2.73 5.69 18.19
C ASP A 70 -1.32 5.54 18.77
N THR A 71 -0.34 5.98 18.00
CA THR A 71 1.07 5.97 18.40
C THR A 71 1.40 7.14 19.33
N PRO A 72 2.52 7.10 20.07
CA PRO A 72 2.96 8.24 20.86
C PRO A 72 3.12 9.50 20.00
N ASN A 73 2.42 10.57 20.38
CA ASN A 73 2.46 11.87 19.72
C ASN A 73 3.43 12.82 20.44
N PRO A 74 3.86 13.93 19.79
CA PRO A 74 4.70 14.94 20.43
C PRO A 74 4.11 15.44 21.75
N SER A 75 4.93 15.64 22.77
CA SER A 75 4.46 16.06 24.11
C SER A 75 3.91 17.49 24.12
N LEU A 76 4.47 18.38 23.29
CA LEU A 76 4.09 19.79 23.24
C LEU A 76 3.22 20.08 22.01
N PRO A 77 2.16 20.89 22.13
CA PRO A 77 1.32 21.30 21.01
C PRO A 77 1.98 22.35 20.12
N ILE A 78 3.01 23.05 20.62
CA ILE A 78 3.72 24.11 19.90
C ILE A 78 5.16 23.67 19.66
N SER A 79 5.66 23.91 18.46
CA SER A 79 7.04 23.67 18.10
C SER A 79 7.61 24.76 17.20
N PHE A 80 8.93 24.79 17.11
CA PHE A 80 9.68 25.79 16.36
C PHE A 80 10.43 25.11 15.23
N CYS A 81 10.10 25.48 13.99
CA CYS A 81 10.79 24.98 12.81
C CYS A 81 11.82 25.98 12.28
N PRO A 82 13.07 25.55 12.04
CA PRO A 82 14.06 26.41 11.40
C PRO A 82 13.70 26.61 9.92
N LYS A 83 13.61 27.86 9.47
CA LYS A 83 13.43 28.22 8.06
C LYS A 83 14.74 28.79 7.47
N PRO A 84 15.09 28.48 6.21
CA PRO A 84 16.29 29.04 5.56
C PRO A 84 16.29 30.59 5.50
N PRO A 85 17.47 31.21 5.29
CA PRO A 85 17.89 32.46 5.93
C PRO A 85 17.16 33.77 5.57
N PRO A 86 17.27 34.82 6.43
CA PRO A 86 17.94 34.78 7.75
C PRO A 86 17.13 33.91 8.71
N ILE A 87 17.79 33.04 9.50
CA ILE A 87 17.16 31.91 10.22
C ILE A 87 16.02 32.43 11.11
N PHE A 88 14.80 32.31 10.61
CA PHE A 88 13.60 32.57 11.38
C PHE A 88 13.14 31.26 12.00
N MET A 89 12.76 31.32 13.28
CA MET A 89 12.01 30.25 13.91
C MET A 89 10.54 30.45 13.57
N GLN A 90 9.98 29.56 12.75
CA GLN A 90 8.55 29.58 12.49
C GLN A 90 7.86 28.81 13.62
N VAL A 91 6.98 29.51 14.34
CA VAL A 91 6.12 28.89 15.35
C VAL A 91 5.01 28.16 14.62
N GLY A 92 4.78 26.91 14.97
CA GLY A 92 3.67 26.15 14.45
C GLY A 92 3.08 25.19 15.47
N LEU A 93 1.98 24.57 15.05
CA LEU A 93 1.20 23.64 15.85
C LEU A 93 1.56 22.21 15.48
N ASN A 94 2.01 21.41 16.44
CA ASN A 94 2.28 20.00 16.23
C ASN A 94 0.96 19.25 16.02
N ILE A 95 0.66 18.85 14.80
CA ILE A 95 -0.50 18.01 14.50
C ILE A 95 -0.06 16.58 14.19
N GLY A 96 -0.86 15.62 14.64
CA GLY A 96 -0.68 14.20 14.35
C GLY A 96 -1.94 13.62 13.73
N TYR A 97 -1.85 12.94 12.60
CA TYR A 97 -3.00 12.28 11.96
C TYR A 97 -2.51 11.09 11.12
N TRP A 98 -3.43 10.23 10.69
CA TRP A 98 -3.10 9.09 9.84
C TRP A 98 -3.35 9.43 8.38
N GLU A 99 -2.34 9.37 7.53
CA GLU A 99 -2.48 9.61 6.09
C GLU A 99 -2.41 8.28 5.32
N PRO A 100 -3.28 8.04 4.34
CA PRO A 100 -2.99 7.06 3.30
C PRO A 100 -1.81 7.64 2.49
N TYR A 101 -0.67 6.97 2.52
CA TYR A 101 0.56 7.48 1.90
C TYR A 101 1.01 6.64 0.71
N ALA A 102 0.58 5.38 0.67
CA ALA A 102 0.95 4.46 -0.37
C ALA A 102 -0.15 3.42 -0.62
N ILE A 103 -0.09 2.84 -1.80
CA ILE A 103 -0.88 1.68 -2.18
C ILE A 103 0.11 0.56 -2.51
N THR A 104 -0.28 -0.65 -2.18
CA THR A 104 0.46 -1.87 -2.47
C THR A 104 -0.42 -2.85 -3.20
N ASP A 105 0.05 -3.34 -4.34
CA ASP A 105 -0.50 -4.54 -4.95
C ASP A 105 0.33 -5.74 -4.53
N VAL A 106 -0.32 -6.88 -4.30
CA VAL A 106 0.34 -8.16 -4.10
C VAL A 106 -0.29 -9.15 -5.05
N THR A 107 0.49 -9.63 -6.02
CA THR A 107 0.00 -10.40 -7.13
C THR A 107 0.83 -11.64 -7.38
N ARG A 108 0.16 -12.67 -7.86
CA ARG A 108 0.81 -13.87 -8.39
C ARG A 108 1.24 -13.71 -9.84
N VAL A 109 0.50 -12.89 -10.57
CA VAL A 109 0.79 -12.56 -11.95
C VAL A 109 1.76 -11.37 -11.98
N PRO A 110 2.90 -11.48 -12.68
CA PRO A 110 3.84 -10.38 -12.78
C PRO A 110 3.23 -9.22 -13.55
N PHE A 111 3.59 -7.98 -13.17
CA PHE A 111 3.10 -6.74 -13.78
C PHE A 111 1.58 -6.56 -13.73
N CYS A 112 0.90 -7.22 -12.79
CA CYS A 112 -0.52 -7.04 -12.56
C CYS A 112 -0.76 -5.89 -11.58
N MET A 113 -1.21 -4.73 -12.08
CA MET A 113 -1.41 -3.54 -11.27
C MET A 113 -2.86 -3.47 -10.78
N VAL A 114 -3.15 -4.25 -9.73
CA VAL A 114 -4.51 -4.51 -9.22
C VAL A 114 -5.24 -3.23 -8.84
N ASN A 115 -4.61 -2.35 -8.04
CA ASN A 115 -5.21 -1.08 -7.62
C ASN A 115 -5.27 -0.03 -8.72
N LEU A 116 -4.49 -0.20 -9.79
CA LEU A 116 -4.48 0.70 -10.94
C LEU A 116 -5.47 0.31 -12.04
N GLY A 117 -5.96 -0.93 -12.03
CA GLY A 117 -6.97 -1.39 -12.99
C GLY A 117 -6.41 -1.88 -14.32
N PHE A 118 -5.09 -2.01 -14.48
CA PHE A 118 -4.48 -2.50 -15.71
C PHE A 118 -3.31 -3.47 -15.45
N SER A 119 -2.88 -4.19 -16.47
CA SER A 119 -1.64 -4.96 -16.44
C SER A 119 -0.62 -4.30 -17.36
N LEU A 120 0.61 -4.15 -16.86
CA LEU A 120 1.72 -3.56 -17.63
C LEU A 120 2.40 -4.61 -18.53
N GLY A 121 2.03 -5.90 -18.43
CA GLY A 121 2.73 -7.02 -19.05
C GLY A 121 1.86 -7.91 -19.93
N GLY A 122 1.96 -7.74 -21.24
CA GLY A 122 1.32 -8.60 -22.26
C GLY A 122 2.19 -9.75 -22.81
N GLY A 123 3.36 -10.04 -22.22
CA GLY A 123 4.32 -10.97 -22.82
C GLY A 123 5.27 -11.74 -21.89
N MET A 124 5.28 -11.49 -20.58
CA MET A 124 6.18 -12.16 -19.63
C MET A 124 5.40 -13.13 -18.72
N SER A 125 4.74 -14.12 -19.32
CA SER A 125 3.90 -15.11 -18.59
C SER A 125 4.69 -16.22 -17.88
N GLN A 126 6.02 -16.18 -17.93
CA GLN A 126 6.88 -17.30 -17.50
C GLN A 126 7.12 -17.37 -15.98
N GLN A 127 6.66 -16.38 -15.20
CA GLN A 127 6.81 -16.34 -13.74
C GLN A 127 5.48 -16.04 -13.05
N ILE A 128 4.45 -16.86 -13.30
CA ILE A 128 3.26 -16.83 -12.42
C ILE A 128 3.71 -17.42 -11.07
N GLY A 129 3.94 -16.56 -10.10
CA GLY A 129 4.13 -16.95 -8.70
C GLY A 129 2.85 -17.59 -8.16
N GLY A 130 2.96 -18.52 -7.21
CA GLY A 130 1.78 -19.07 -6.56
C GLY A 130 2.07 -20.26 -5.68
N GLN A 131 1.07 -20.66 -4.89
CA GLN A 131 1.13 -21.90 -4.12
C GLN A 131 0.96 -23.08 -5.09
N ASN A 132 1.99 -23.92 -5.21
CA ASN A 132 1.86 -25.19 -5.93
C ASN A 132 1.02 -26.17 -5.11
N SER A 133 -0.28 -26.25 -5.39
CA SER A 133 -1.18 -27.24 -4.78
C SER A 133 -0.95 -28.67 -5.27
N TYR A 134 -0.18 -28.85 -6.37
CA TYR A 134 0.16 -30.17 -6.91
C TYR A 134 1.56 -30.61 -6.46
N LYS A 135 1.59 -31.55 -5.51
CA LYS A 135 2.83 -32.22 -5.08
C LYS A 135 3.23 -33.29 -6.09
N LYS A 136 4.41 -33.16 -6.70
CA LYS A 136 5.15 -34.36 -7.14
C LYS A 136 5.73 -35.02 -5.88
N PRO A 137 5.64 -36.34 -5.72
CA PRO A 137 6.22 -37.00 -4.55
C PRO A 137 7.75 -36.86 -4.60
N GLY A 138 8.33 -36.14 -3.63
CA GLY A 138 9.79 -35.98 -3.49
C GLY A 138 10.31 -34.54 -3.53
N ASP A 139 9.48 -33.54 -3.83
CA ASP A 139 9.90 -32.14 -3.87
C ASP A 139 9.56 -31.42 -2.54
N SER A 140 10.57 -30.83 -1.89
CA SER A 140 10.48 -30.30 -0.52
C SER A 140 10.23 -28.79 -0.43
N SER A 141 10.23 -28.05 -1.53
CA SER A 141 9.97 -26.61 -1.51
C SER A 141 8.48 -26.30 -1.70
N SER A 142 7.70 -26.45 -0.63
CA SER A 142 6.34 -25.90 -0.57
C SER A 142 6.41 -24.43 -0.14
N GLY A 143 6.69 -23.54 -1.09
CA GLY A 143 6.61 -22.09 -0.91
C GLY A 143 5.55 -21.49 -1.82
N ALA A 144 4.95 -20.38 -1.41
CA ALA A 144 4.25 -19.50 -2.34
C ALA A 144 5.21 -18.37 -2.73
N PHE A 145 5.06 -17.86 -3.95
CA PHE A 145 5.75 -16.65 -4.37
C PHE A 145 4.75 -15.61 -4.84
N TYR A 146 4.96 -14.37 -4.42
CA TYR A 146 4.15 -13.22 -4.78
C TYR A 146 5.05 -12.07 -5.22
N GLN A 147 4.63 -11.40 -6.28
CA GLN A 147 5.13 -10.09 -6.66
C GLN A 147 4.36 -9.01 -5.90
N ALA A 148 5.00 -7.86 -5.68
CA ALA A 148 4.38 -6.73 -5.05
C ALA A 148 4.77 -5.41 -5.74
N HIS A 149 3.81 -4.50 -5.85
CA HIS A 149 4.02 -3.21 -6.47
C HIS A 149 3.71 -2.11 -5.46
N TRP A 150 4.62 -1.16 -5.32
CA TRP A 150 4.47 -0.02 -4.42
C TRP A 150 4.14 1.25 -5.21
N TYR A 151 3.09 1.95 -4.82
CA TYR A 151 2.72 3.24 -5.39
C TYR A 151 2.72 4.31 -4.32
N LYS A 152 3.27 5.48 -4.64
CA LYS A 152 3.08 6.67 -3.81
C LYS A 152 1.64 7.13 -3.97
N TYR A 153 0.92 7.32 -2.87
CA TYR A 153 -0.48 7.71 -2.89
C TYR A 153 -0.78 8.84 -1.90
N PRO A 154 -0.35 10.08 -2.19
CA PRO A 154 -0.55 11.24 -1.31
C PRO A 154 -1.98 11.78 -1.42
N LEU A 155 -2.98 10.99 -1.04
CA LEU A 155 -4.40 11.32 -1.25
C LEU A 155 -4.86 12.58 -0.50
N ILE A 156 -4.33 12.81 0.71
CA ILE A 156 -4.64 14.00 1.51
C ILE A 156 -4.24 15.29 0.78
N TYR A 157 -3.11 15.25 0.07
CA TYR A 157 -2.64 16.35 -0.76
C TYR A 157 -3.52 16.54 -1.99
N TRP A 158 -3.86 15.45 -2.69
CA TRP A 158 -4.70 15.50 -3.88
C TRP A 158 -6.11 16.04 -3.64
N LEU A 159 -6.71 15.68 -2.51
CA LEU A 159 -8.03 16.16 -2.12
C LEU A 159 -7.97 17.49 -1.34
N GLN A 160 -6.77 18.03 -1.11
CA GLN A 160 -6.53 19.28 -0.39
C GLN A 160 -7.25 19.34 0.97
N ILE A 161 -7.29 18.22 1.69
CA ILE A 161 -8.05 18.08 2.96
C ILE A 161 -7.39 18.90 4.08
N LEU A 162 -6.05 18.94 4.10
CA LEU A 162 -5.27 19.78 5.02
C LEU A 162 -4.53 20.82 4.20
N GLN A 163 -4.59 22.10 4.56
CA GLN A 163 -3.94 23.17 3.76
C GLN A 163 -2.63 23.63 4.40
N SER A 164 -1.65 22.73 4.54
CA SER A 164 -0.31 23.13 5.00
C SER A 164 0.80 22.32 4.32
N SER A 165 1.76 23.03 3.72
CA SER A 165 2.87 22.46 2.95
C SER A 165 3.91 21.74 3.81
N ALA A 166 4.02 22.07 5.10
CA ALA A 166 4.87 21.36 6.04
C ALA A 166 4.24 20.03 6.50
N CYS A 167 2.92 19.93 6.42
CA CYS A 167 2.15 18.79 6.88
C CYS A 167 1.71 17.83 5.79
N MET A 168 1.79 18.19 4.52
CA MET A 168 1.44 17.29 3.43
C MET A 168 2.68 16.80 2.68
N ALA A 169 2.60 15.57 2.15
CA ALA A 169 3.61 15.09 1.23
C ALA A 169 3.29 15.76 -0.11
N MET A 170 4.13 16.69 -0.54
CA MET A 170 4.02 17.36 -1.85
C MET A 170 4.53 16.44 -2.96
N ASP A 171 4.22 15.15 -2.87
CA ASP A 171 4.57 14.14 -3.84
C ASP A 171 3.44 14.00 -4.87
N ASN A 172 3.79 13.47 -6.05
CA ASN A 172 2.80 13.03 -7.03
C ASN A 172 2.52 11.54 -6.85
N PHE A 173 1.36 11.10 -7.33
CA PHE A 173 1.12 9.67 -7.50
C PHE A 173 2.03 9.12 -8.57
N ASP A 174 2.75 8.07 -8.21
CA ASP A 174 3.71 7.44 -9.09
C ASP A 174 3.93 5.99 -8.67
N VAL A 175 4.41 5.19 -9.62
CA VAL A 175 4.90 3.84 -9.37
C VAL A 175 6.26 3.96 -8.68
N GLY A 176 6.27 3.69 -7.38
CA GLY A 176 7.47 3.83 -6.55
C GLY A 176 8.40 2.61 -6.62
N TYR A 177 7.84 1.41 -6.75
CA TYR A 177 8.64 0.17 -6.79
C TYR A 177 7.88 -0.96 -7.48
N LEU A 178 8.57 -1.75 -8.30
CA LEU A 178 8.07 -2.96 -8.94
C LEU A 178 9.02 -4.11 -8.61
N THR A 179 8.54 -5.16 -7.96
CA THR A 179 9.42 -6.25 -7.52
C THR A 179 9.90 -7.15 -8.65
N GLU A 180 9.24 -7.16 -9.81
CA GLU A 180 9.68 -7.89 -11.00
C GLU A 180 10.99 -7.37 -11.57
N LEU A 181 11.30 -6.10 -11.33
CA LEU A 181 12.55 -5.46 -11.76
C LEU A 181 13.65 -5.60 -10.71
N ASP A 182 13.33 -6.15 -9.54
CA ASP A 182 14.25 -6.27 -8.42
C ASP A 182 14.76 -7.71 -8.28
N PRO A 183 16.04 -7.99 -8.61
CA PRO A 183 16.60 -9.32 -8.44
C PRO A 183 16.68 -9.74 -6.95
N PHE A 184 16.71 -8.78 -6.02
CA PHE A 184 16.71 -9.08 -4.58
C PHE A 184 15.34 -9.54 -4.04
N TRP A 185 14.28 -9.54 -4.85
CA TRP A 185 12.96 -9.98 -4.42
C TRP A 185 12.68 -11.45 -4.72
N ASP A 186 13.29 -11.99 -5.79
CA ASP A 186 13.10 -13.38 -6.25
C ASP A 186 14.05 -14.36 -5.52
N ASP A 187 15.22 -13.88 -5.09
CA ASP A 187 16.31 -14.70 -4.55
C ASP A 187 16.60 -14.35 -3.07
N ASP A 188 16.41 -15.35 -2.19
CA ASP A 188 16.58 -15.22 -0.73
C ASP A 188 18.05 -15.00 -0.35
N GLU A 189 18.97 -15.67 -1.06
CA GLU A 189 20.41 -15.57 -0.86
C GLU A 189 20.96 -14.21 -1.29
N LEU A 190 20.43 -13.64 -2.38
CA LEU A 190 20.81 -12.33 -2.84
C LEU A 190 20.25 -11.24 -1.91
N SER A 191 19.02 -11.41 -1.42
CA SER A 191 18.40 -10.51 -0.43
C SER A 191 19.22 -10.42 0.87
N PHE A 192 20.02 -11.44 1.18
CA PHE A 192 20.94 -11.42 2.31
C PHE A 192 21.96 -10.26 2.27
N ILE A 193 22.31 -9.76 1.08
CA ILE A 193 23.17 -8.57 0.93
C ILE A 193 22.49 -7.34 1.53
N LEU A 194 21.17 -7.21 1.36
CA LEU A 194 20.42 -6.12 1.96
C LEU A 194 20.33 -6.34 3.47
N ASN A 195 19.90 -7.52 3.93
CA ASN A 195 19.59 -7.80 5.34
C ASN A 195 20.46 -8.89 5.97
N PRO A 196 21.76 -8.62 6.24
CA PRO A 196 22.64 -9.60 6.86
C PRO A 196 22.22 -9.98 8.28
N GLU A 197 21.45 -9.13 8.96
CA GLU A 197 20.90 -9.40 10.29
C GLU A 197 19.88 -10.56 10.31
N ALA A 198 19.36 -10.98 9.15
CA ALA A 198 18.40 -12.08 9.06
C ALA A 198 18.92 -13.39 9.65
N ILE A 199 20.25 -13.63 9.66
CA ILE A 199 20.87 -14.79 10.34
C ILE A 199 20.52 -14.83 11.83
N LEU A 200 20.44 -13.68 12.49
CA LEU A 200 20.13 -13.60 13.92
C LEU A 200 18.66 -13.96 14.21
N PHE A 201 17.78 -13.80 13.23
CA PHE A 201 16.33 -13.96 13.40
C PHE A 201 15.78 -15.23 12.73
N GLY A 202 16.58 -15.95 11.94
CA GLY A 202 16.22 -17.23 11.35
C GLY A 202 16.13 -18.41 12.33
N ASN A 203 16.41 -18.19 13.62
CA ASN A 203 16.36 -19.25 14.63
C ASN A 203 14.95 -19.38 15.27
N PRO A 204 14.54 -20.58 15.73
CA PRO A 204 13.23 -20.79 16.34
C PRO A 204 12.94 -19.91 17.56
N ILE A 205 13.96 -19.53 18.34
CA ILE A 205 13.78 -18.71 19.55
C ILE A 205 13.34 -17.29 19.15
N ALA A 206 13.97 -16.71 18.13
CA ALA A 206 13.60 -15.41 17.58
C ALA A 206 12.21 -15.43 16.93
N GLN A 207 11.85 -16.53 16.27
CA GLN A 207 10.52 -16.72 15.68
C GLN A 207 9.43 -16.87 16.74
N LEU A 208 9.72 -17.54 17.87
CA LEU A 208 8.78 -17.64 18.99
C LEU A 208 8.47 -16.27 19.62
N ALA A 209 9.38 -15.29 19.54
CA ALA A 209 9.11 -13.93 19.99
C ALA A 209 7.95 -13.28 19.23
N CYS A 210 7.71 -13.68 17.97
CA CYS A 210 6.61 -13.16 17.16
C CYS A 210 5.23 -13.57 17.70
N VAL A 211 5.13 -14.65 18.49
CA VAL A 211 3.89 -15.07 19.14
C VAL A 211 3.37 -13.98 20.10
N ALA A 212 4.28 -13.33 20.84
CA ALA A 212 3.89 -12.26 21.77
C ALA A 212 3.26 -11.07 21.03
N GLU A 213 3.83 -10.70 19.88
CA GLU A 213 3.24 -9.66 19.03
C GLU A 213 1.91 -10.11 18.41
N ALA A 214 1.84 -11.31 17.85
CA ALA A 214 0.63 -11.87 17.26
C ALA A 214 -0.55 -11.88 18.25
N VAL A 215 -0.29 -12.23 19.52
CA VAL A 215 -1.31 -12.18 20.57
C VAL A 215 -1.71 -10.73 20.87
N LYS A 216 -0.75 -9.81 20.97
CA LYS A 216 -1.00 -8.39 21.25
C LYS A 216 -1.87 -7.75 20.16
N THR A 217 -1.54 -7.96 18.89
CA THR A 217 -2.24 -7.37 17.72
C THR A 217 -3.46 -8.15 17.26
N SER A 218 -3.74 -9.33 17.84
CA SER A 218 -4.85 -10.22 17.43
C SER A 218 -6.22 -9.56 17.42
N THR A 219 -6.45 -8.58 18.30
CA THR A 219 -7.73 -7.88 18.45
C THR A 219 -7.81 -6.55 17.69
N SER A 220 -6.76 -6.16 16.96
CA SER A 220 -6.59 -4.87 16.26
C SER A 220 -6.68 -3.59 17.13
N PHE A 221 -6.94 -3.73 18.44
CA PHE A 221 -7.01 -2.61 19.39
C PHE A 221 -5.67 -2.18 19.96
N PHE A 222 -4.60 -2.94 19.72
CA PHE A 222 -3.25 -2.63 20.21
C PHE A 222 -2.27 -2.51 19.06
N LEU A 223 -1.28 -1.64 19.23
CA LEU A 223 -0.20 -1.46 18.27
C LEU A 223 0.83 -2.59 18.38
N PRO A 224 1.52 -2.95 17.28
CA PRO A 224 2.64 -3.89 17.29
C PRO A 224 3.80 -3.39 18.17
N ILE A 225 4.80 -4.26 18.36
CA ILE A 225 5.98 -4.01 19.17
C ILE A 225 7.13 -3.63 18.23
N ASP A 226 7.50 -2.35 18.19
CA ASP A 226 8.54 -1.84 17.29
C ASP A 226 9.93 -2.47 17.55
N ALA A 227 10.21 -2.88 18.79
CA ALA A 227 11.46 -3.57 19.13
C ALA A 227 11.60 -4.93 18.44
N LEU A 228 10.49 -5.59 18.11
CA LEU A 228 10.46 -6.88 17.40
C LEU A 228 10.34 -6.66 15.88
N PHE A 229 11.16 -5.80 15.29
CA PHE A 229 11.03 -5.38 13.89
C PHE A 229 11.04 -6.52 12.85
N TRP A 230 11.59 -7.70 13.20
CA TRP A 230 11.60 -8.89 12.34
C TRP A 230 10.29 -9.71 12.39
N CYS A 231 9.37 -9.35 13.28
CA CYS A 231 8.05 -9.97 13.42
C CYS A 231 6.99 -9.10 12.75
N MET A 232 6.07 -9.74 12.04
CA MET A 232 4.90 -9.13 11.41
C MET A 232 3.62 -9.68 12.06
N GLY A 233 3.60 -9.67 13.40
CA GLY A 233 2.52 -10.25 14.21
C GLY A 233 2.10 -11.65 13.76
N SER A 234 0.80 -11.85 13.50
CA SER A 234 0.25 -13.14 13.06
C SER A 234 0.63 -13.54 11.64
N GLN A 235 1.19 -12.62 10.85
CA GLN A 235 1.56 -12.87 9.46
C GLN A 235 2.84 -13.68 9.35
N GLY A 236 3.72 -13.60 10.35
CA GLY A 236 4.97 -14.38 10.43
C GLY A 236 6.20 -13.49 10.52
N SER A 237 7.34 -13.99 10.01
CA SER A 237 8.58 -13.22 10.00
C SER A 237 8.66 -12.27 8.82
N ALA A 238 9.28 -11.12 9.02
CA ALA A 238 9.61 -10.19 7.96
C ALA A 238 10.74 -10.69 7.06
N TYR A 239 11.62 -11.58 7.56
CA TYR A 239 12.74 -12.13 6.80
C TYR A 239 12.39 -13.48 6.17
N PRO A 240 12.95 -13.81 4.99
CA PRO A 240 13.71 -12.93 4.09
C PRO A 240 12.86 -11.81 3.47
N LEU A 241 13.48 -10.68 3.07
CA LEU A 241 12.81 -9.55 2.42
C LEU A 241 12.58 -9.82 0.93
N THR A 242 11.89 -10.93 0.66
CA THR A 242 11.58 -11.49 -0.65
C THR A 242 10.10 -11.83 -0.75
N GLY A 243 9.68 -12.17 -1.97
CA GLY A 243 8.32 -12.62 -2.28
C GLY A 243 7.97 -14.02 -1.80
N ASN A 244 8.91 -14.73 -1.16
CA ASN A 244 8.76 -16.12 -0.74
C ASN A 244 8.00 -16.24 0.59
N THR A 245 6.93 -17.03 0.60
CA THR A 245 6.13 -17.32 1.81
C THR A 245 6.01 -18.81 2.08
N GLY A 246 5.66 -19.15 3.32
CA GLY A 246 5.43 -20.54 3.73
C GLY A 246 4.14 -21.11 3.14
N TYR A 247 4.10 -22.42 2.93
CA TYR A 247 2.93 -23.13 2.39
C TYR A 247 1.69 -23.15 3.29
N ARG A 248 1.82 -22.85 4.59
CA ARG A 248 0.71 -23.01 5.55
C ARG A 248 -0.17 -21.77 5.71
N ASP A 249 0.16 -20.68 5.05
CA ASP A 249 -0.52 -19.40 5.21
C ASP A 249 -1.67 -19.26 4.20
N THR A 250 -2.76 -18.61 4.63
CA THR A 250 -3.85 -18.26 3.69
C THR A 250 -3.32 -17.26 2.65
N PRO A 251 -3.92 -17.19 1.45
CA PRO A 251 -3.48 -16.22 0.45
C PRO A 251 -3.56 -14.78 0.93
N MET A 252 -4.59 -14.45 1.72
CA MET A 252 -4.76 -13.12 2.33
C MET A 252 -3.67 -12.85 3.38
N GLN A 253 -3.35 -13.83 4.23
CA GLN A 253 -2.27 -13.72 5.22
C GLN A 253 -0.91 -13.50 4.53
N SER A 254 -0.60 -14.31 3.50
CA SER A 254 0.60 -14.13 2.69
C SER A 254 0.63 -12.75 2.03
N ALA A 255 -0.50 -12.26 1.54
CA ALA A 255 -0.57 -10.97 0.87
C ALA A 255 -0.35 -9.79 1.81
N VAL A 256 -0.92 -9.82 3.02
CA VAL A 256 -0.62 -8.81 4.05
C VAL A 256 0.86 -8.87 4.43
N LEU A 257 1.42 -10.08 4.62
CA LEU A 257 2.85 -10.25 4.92
C LEU A 257 3.72 -9.61 3.84
N MET A 258 3.43 -9.82 2.56
CA MET A 258 4.20 -9.22 1.46
C MET A 258 4.12 -7.71 1.44
N ALA A 259 2.94 -7.14 1.72
CA ALA A 259 2.78 -5.70 1.78
C ALA A 259 3.60 -5.08 2.93
N GLU A 260 3.59 -5.71 4.11
CA GLU A 260 4.39 -5.28 5.27
C GLU A 260 5.90 -5.48 5.04
N ARG A 261 6.31 -6.61 4.46
CA ARG A 261 7.71 -6.88 4.09
C ARG A 261 8.25 -5.92 3.05
N LEU A 262 7.46 -5.60 2.02
CA LEU A 262 7.84 -4.63 1.01
C LEU A 262 8.04 -3.26 1.64
N ASN A 263 7.13 -2.82 2.53
CA ASN A 263 7.32 -1.58 3.27
C ASN A 263 8.65 -1.59 4.07
N TYR A 264 8.94 -2.69 4.78
CA TYR A 264 10.21 -2.82 5.50
C TYR A 264 11.43 -2.75 4.57
N LYS A 265 11.38 -3.41 3.41
CA LYS A 265 12.44 -3.35 2.40
C LYS A 265 12.67 -1.93 1.90
N LEU A 266 11.61 -1.18 1.60
CA LEU A 266 11.69 0.20 1.13
C LEU A 266 12.21 1.16 2.20
N HIS A 267 11.91 0.91 3.47
CA HIS A 267 12.52 1.61 4.60
C HIS A 267 14.04 1.39 4.64
N ARG A 268 14.49 0.15 4.51
CA ARG A 268 15.94 -0.19 4.50
C ARG A 268 16.67 0.40 3.30
N GLN A 269 16.00 0.51 2.14
CA GLN A 269 16.54 1.16 0.95
C GLN A 269 16.47 2.70 0.98
N GLY A 270 15.84 3.30 2.01
CA GLY A 270 15.72 4.76 2.14
C GLY A 270 14.73 5.39 1.16
N ILE A 271 13.83 4.60 0.57
CA ILE A 271 12.77 5.09 -0.33
C ILE A 271 11.60 5.66 0.48
N VAL A 272 11.27 5.03 1.62
CA VAL A 272 10.20 5.49 2.52
C VAL A 272 10.81 6.30 3.67
N TRP A 273 10.27 7.51 3.88
CA TRP A 273 10.76 8.47 4.87
C TRP A 273 9.72 8.70 5.95
N GLU A 274 10.17 8.93 7.18
CA GLU A 274 9.33 8.98 8.37
C GLU A 274 9.31 10.33 9.07
N SER A 275 8.29 10.53 9.89
CA SER A 275 8.04 11.77 10.63
C SER A 275 7.82 11.52 12.13
N LEU A 276 8.82 10.93 12.81
CA LEU A 276 8.68 10.57 14.23
C LEU A 276 8.42 11.79 15.10
N GLY A 277 7.37 11.73 15.93
CA GLY A 277 6.92 12.83 16.78
C GLY A 277 7.54 12.87 18.18
N VAL A 278 8.34 11.88 18.55
CA VAL A 278 8.81 11.71 19.94
C VAL A 278 9.80 12.81 20.35
N ASP A 279 10.61 13.32 19.41
CA ASP A 279 11.75 14.21 19.69
C ASP A 279 11.50 15.71 19.40
N GLY A 280 10.25 16.16 19.41
CA GLY A 280 9.90 17.58 19.29
C GLY A 280 9.47 18.01 17.89
N ALA A 281 10.02 19.12 17.38
CA ALA A 281 9.56 19.78 16.14
C ALA A 281 9.80 18.89 14.89
N VAL A 282 8.75 18.28 14.35
CA VAL A 282 8.85 17.45 13.14
C VAL A 282 8.68 18.31 11.89
N CYS A 283 9.75 19.02 11.54
CA CYS A 283 9.77 19.95 10.41
C CYS A 283 10.16 19.27 9.10
N VAL A 284 10.88 18.15 9.18
CA VAL A 284 11.40 17.40 8.04
C VAL A 284 11.21 15.90 8.28
N GLN A 285 10.98 15.17 7.20
CA GLN A 285 10.99 13.72 7.24
C GLN A 285 12.43 13.21 7.24
N HIS A 286 12.68 12.09 7.89
CA HIS A 286 13.99 11.45 7.97
C HIS A 286 13.89 9.97 7.56
N PRO A 287 14.92 9.41 6.90
CA PRO A 287 14.94 8.00 6.59
C PRO A 287 15.05 7.18 7.88
N MET A 288 14.25 6.12 8.00
CA MET A 288 14.29 5.21 9.13
C MET A 288 14.48 3.78 8.60
N PRO A 289 15.71 3.23 8.61
CA PRO A 289 15.96 1.91 8.03
C PRO A 289 15.22 0.77 8.73
N ILE A 290 15.00 0.87 10.03
CA ILE A 290 14.22 -0.10 10.81
C ILE A 290 12.75 0.32 10.78
N LEU A 291 11.86 -0.58 10.34
CA LEU A 291 10.44 -0.28 10.20
C LEU A 291 9.78 0.03 11.56
N PRO A 292 9.25 1.25 11.79
CA PRO A 292 8.44 1.57 12.96
C PRO A 292 7.01 1.06 12.77
N LYS A 293 6.80 -0.25 12.92
CA LYS A 293 5.54 -0.94 12.63
C LYS A 293 4.31 -0.30 13.28
N SER A 294 4.46 0.23 14.49
CA SER A 294 3.38 0.86 15.25
C SER A 294 2.76 2.06 14.51
N ARG A 295 3.53 2.70 13.61
CA ARG A 295 3.11 3.86 12.83
C ARG A 295 2.43 3.50 11.52
N TYR A 296 2.19 2.21 11.29
CA TYR A 296 1.56 1.72 10.08
C TYR A 296 0.27 0.96 10.35
N ARG A 297 -0.69 1.17 9.45
CA ARG A 297 -1.92 0.40 9.35
C ARG A 297 -2.14 0.04 7.89
N TYR A 298 -2.80 -1.06 7.62
CA TYR A 298 -3.21 -1.43 6.27
C TYR A 298 -4.73 -1.50 6.19
N GLN A 299 -5.23 -1.33 4.98
CA GLN A 299 -6.64 -1.47 4.64
C GLN A 299 -6.72 -2.25 3.32
N LEU A 300 -7.65 -3.20 3.22
CA LEU A 300 -7.89 -3.91 1.97
C LEU A 300 -8.65 -3.02 0.97
N SER A 301 -8.09 -2.82 -0.21
CA SER A 301 -8.72 -2.10 -1.33
C SER A 301 -9.17 -3.00 -2.49
N ASN A 302 -8.57 -4.18 -2.65
CA ASN A 302 -8.94 -5.17 -3.66
C ASN A 302 -8.66 -6.60 -3.13
N VAL A 303 -9.36 -7.67 -3.51
CA VAL A 303 -10.38 -7.81 -4.57
C VAL A 303 -11.74 -7.21 -4.20
N ILE A 304 -12.18 -7.45 -2.97
CA ILE A 304 -13.41 -6.91 -2.40
C ILE A 304 -12.98 -5.92 -1.32
N PRO A 305 -13.11 -4.59 -1.53
CA PRO A 305 -12.59 -3.60 -0.59
C PRO A 305 -13.29 -3.69 0.78
N ASN A 306 -12.55 -3.35 1.83
CA ASN A 306 -13.12 -3.06 3.15
C ASN A 306 -12.94 -1.57 3.47
N PRO A 307 -13.85 -0.69 3.01
CA PRO A 307 -13.73 0.76 3.22
C PRO A 307 -14.14 1.20 4.63
N PHE A 308 -14.52 0.27 5.51
CA PHE A 308 -15.04 0.61 6.84
C PHE A 308 -14.03 0.36 7.95
N ASN A 309 -12.87 -0.25 7.68
CA ASN A 309 -11.93 -0.64 8.74
C ASN A 309 -10.48 -0.62 8.26
N CYS A 310 -9.56 -0.27 9.15
CA CYS A 310 -8.11 -0.47 8.96
C CYS A 310 -7.56 -1.26 10.14
N TYR A 311 -6.43 -1.93 9.89
CA TYR A 311 -5.80 -2.79 10.85
C TYR A 311 -4.37 -2.32 11.09
N PRO A 312 -3.91 -2.17 12.35
CA PRO A 312 -2.49 -2.01 12.64
C PRO A 312 -1.68 -3.15 12.05
N TYR A 313 -0.41 -2.88 11.71
CA TYR A 313 0.50 -3.92 11.23
C TYR A 313 0.58 -5.10 12.20
N GLY A 314 0.68 -6.32 11.64
CA GLY A 314 0.72 -7.57 12.38
C GLY A 314 -0.63 -8.05 12.94
N THR A 315 -1.74 -7.36 12.66
CA THR A 315 -3.08 -7.85 12.99
C THR A 315 -3.36 -9.13 12.20
N THR A 316 -4.00 -10.13 12.82
CA THR A 316 -4.36 -11.38 12.13
C THR A 316 -5.40 -11.14 11.04
N THR A 317 -5.25 -11.80 9.89
CA THR A 317 -6.27 -11.76 8.83
C THR A 317 -7.50 -12.58 9.20
N ALA A 318 -7.38 -13.55 10.11
CA ALA A 318 -8.47 -14.45 10.49
C ALA A 318 -9.74 -13.75 11.00
N ILE A 319 -9.62 -12.53 11.55
CA ILE A 319 -10.78 -11.77 12.06
C ILE A 319 -11.56 -11.03 10.96
N TRP A 320 -10.99 -10.87 9.76
CA TRP A 320 -11.57 -10.03 8.71
C TRP A 320 -11.47 -10.58 7.29
N GLU A 321 -10.67 -11.61 7.01
CA GLU A 321 -10.48 -12.16 5.67
C GLU A 321 -11.75 -12.80 5.08
N SER A 322 -12.68 -13.22 5.95
CA SER A 322 -13.95 -13.85 5.56
C SER A 322 -14.77 -12.93 4.65
N GLY A 323 -15.10 -13.42 3.45
CA GLY A 323 -15.92 -12.71 2.47
C GLY A 323 -15.14 -11.70 1.61
N HIS A 324 -13.82 -11.57 1.82
CA HIS A 324 -12.95 -10.70 1.04
C HIS A 324 -12.05 -11.45 0.06
N ASP A 325 -11.81 -12.74 0.30
CA ASP A 325 -11.14 -13.63 -0.64
C ASP A 325 -12.13 -14.14 -1.70
N ASN A 326 -11.69 -14.15 -2.97
CA ASN A 326 -12.51 -14.59 -4.10
C ASN A 326 -11.77 -15.65 -4.92
N PRO A 327 -12.15 -16.93 -4.79
CA PRO A 327 -11.44 -18.04 -5.43
C PRO A 327 -11.59 -18.05 -6.96
N VAL A 328 -12.53 -17.29 -7.52
CA VAL A 328 -12.78 -17.24 -8.98
C VAL A 328 -11.86 -16.24 -9.67
N THR A 329 -11.48 -15.17 -8.97
CA THR A 329 -10.70 -14.06 -9.57
C THR A 329 -9.20 -14.18 -9.35
N GLY A 330 -8.77 -15.23 -8.64
CA GLY A 330 -7.38 -15.47 -8.26
C GLY A 330 -6.93 -14.62 -7.07
N ASP A 331 -5.78 -15.00 -6.53
CA ASP A 331 -5.23 -14.50 -5.27
C ASP A 331 -4.35 -13.26 -5.50
N ASN A 332 -4.93 -12.22 -6.12
CA ASN A 332 -4.29 -10.92 -6.30
C ASN A 332 -4.99 -9.89 -5.42
N PHE A 333 -4.26 -9.24 -4.53
CA PHE A 333 -4.81 -8.36 -3.50
C PHE A 333 -4.25 -6.95 -3.62
N GLY A 334 -5.05 -5.99 -3.20
CA GLY A 334 -4.66 -4.58 -3.12
C GLY A 334 -4.83 -4.08 -1.69
N PHE A 335 -3.84 -3.33 -1.21
CA PHE A 335 -3.86 -2.72 0.10
C PHE A 335 -3.53 -1.23 0.03
N VAL A 336 -4.25 -0.43 0.81
CA VAL A 336 -3.88 0.95 1.13
C VAL A 336 -3.05 0.93 2.40
N GLN A 337 -1.88 1.53 2.33
CA GLN A 337 -0.98 1.69 3.45
C GLN A 337 -1.21 3.06 4.08
N TRP A 338 -1.55 3.03 5.36
CA TRP A 338 -1.75 4.20 6.20
C TRP A 338 -0.53 4.37 7.09
N ARG A 339 -0.08 5.61 7.20
CA ARG A 339 1.05 5.98 8.05
C ARG A 339 0.64 7.09 8.99
N LYS A 340 1.04 7.00 10.25
CA LYS A 340 0.94 8.14 11.16
C LYS A 340 1.87 9.23 10.67
N ARG A 341 1.37 10.44 10.46
CA ARG A 341 2.19 11.63 10.21
C ARG A 341 2.13 12.56 11.41
N ASN A 342 3.29 12.98 11.87
CA ASN A 342 3.41 14.11 12.79
C ASN A 342 4.12 15.24 12.06
N CYS A 343 3.58 16.44 12.14
CA CYS A 343 4.12 17.58 11.44
C CYS A 343 3.77 18.88 12.15
N VAL A 344 4.49 19.93 11.76
CA VAL A 344 4.24 21.28 12.27
C VAL A 344 3.32 22.00 11.29
N PHE A 345 2.09 22.23 11.69
CA PHE A 345 1.11 23.03 10.97
C PHE A 345 1.46 24.51 11.13
N LEU A 346 1.60 25.18 9.99
CA LEU A 346 2.09 26.55 9.86
C LEU A 346 1.02 27.50 9.35
#